data_AF-A0A9X1AG33-F1
#
_entry.id   AF-A0A9X1AG33-F1
#
_cell.length_a   1.000
_cell.length_b   1.000
_cell.length_c   1.000
_cell.angle_alpha   90.00
_cell.angle_beta   90.00
_cell.angle_gamma   90.00
#
_symmetry.space_group_name_H-M   'P 1'
#
loop_
_entity.id
_entity.type
_entity.pdbx_description
1 polymer ?
#
loop_
_entity_poly.entity_id
_entity_poly.type
_entity_poly.pdbx_seq_one_letter_code
_entity_poly.pdbx_strand_id
1 'polypeptide(L)' 'MYPKVHKTHAPEAVAAMYVEAQKGRHQSISMKKAIRALRAALPRSHKSDNELADLVTNAALDAGVAVDFDEGLP' A
#
# COMPACT_ATOMS: atom_id res chain seq x y z
N MET A 1 -4.07 29.38 -13.17
CA MET A 1 -2.68 28.88 -13.15
C MET A 1 -2.59 27.85 -12.04
N TYR A 2 -2.80 26.57 -12.33
CA TYR A 2 -2.78 25.53 -11.29
C TYR A 2 -1.33 25.08 -11.10
N PRO A 3 -0.77 25.12 -9.87
CA PRO A 3 0.55 24.59 -9.64
C PRO A 3 0.48 23.08 -9.88
N LYS A 4 1.21 22.59 -10.89
CA LYS A 4 1.49 21.16 -11.11
C LYS A 4 2.45 20.70 -10.00
N VAL A 5 1.97 20.66 -8.77
CA VAL A 5 2.60 19.88 -7.72
C VAL A 5 2.40 18.44 -8.13
N HIS A 6 3.44 17.84 -8.73
CA HIS A 6 3.65 16.40 -8.62
C HIS A 6 3.70 16.10 -7.13
N LYS A 7 2.52 15.88 -6.51
CA LYS A 7 2.44 15.41 -5.13
C LYS A 7 3.04 14.02 -5.16
N THR A 8 4.33 13.93 -4.91
CA THR A 8 4.96 12.68 -4.53
C THR A 8 4.31 12.32 -3.21
N HIS A 9 3.23 11.55 -3.27
CA HIS A 9 2.57 11.07 -2.08
C HIS A 9 3.59 10.21 -1.33
N ALA A 10 3.79 10.50 -0.05
CA ALA A 10 4.67 9.70 0.80
C ALA A 10 4.19 8.23 0.73
N PRO A 11 5.10 7.23 0.64
CA PRO A 11 4.72 5.83 0.54
C PRO A 11 3.72 5.37 1.61
N GLU A 12 3.85 5.92 2.81
CA GLU A 12 2.99 5.73 3.97
C GLU A 12 1.55 6.17 3.66
N ALA A 13 1.39 7.36 3.05
CA ALA A 13 0.09 7.89 2.69
C ALA A 13 -0.58 7.05 1.59
N VAL A 14 0.20 6.55 0.63
CA VAL A 14 -0.31 5.66 -0.42
C VAL A 14 -0.74 4.31 0.15
N ALA A 15 0.02 3.74 1.09
CA ALA A 15 -0.34 2.51 1.78
C ALA A 15 -1.66 2.67 2.55
N ALA A 16 -1.79 3.74 3.34
CA ALA A 16 -3.03 4.03 4.08
C ALA A 16 -4.24 4.22 3.15
N MET A 17 -4.08 4.97 2.06
CA MET A 17 -5.15 5.13 1.06
C MET A 17 -5.56 3.80 0.42
N TYR A 18 -4.61 2.91 0.14
CA TYR A 18 -4.89 1.60 -0.41
C TYR A 18 -5.70 0.73 0.58
N VAL A 19 -5.29 0.68 1.84
CA VAL A 19 -5.99 -0.08 2.90
C VAL A 19 -7.41 0.44 3.11
N GLU A 20 -7.58 1.75 3.24
CA GLU A 20 -8.89 2.37 3.41
C GLU A 20 -9.82 2.10 2.21
N ALA A 21 -9.29 2.10 0.98
CA ALA A 21 -10.06 1.75 -0.21
C ALA A 21 -10.52 0.28 -0.22
N GLN A 22 -9.80 -0.61 0.47
CA GLN A 22 -10.15 -2.03 0.54
C GLN A 22 -11.08 -2.39 1.69
N LYS A 23 -11.10 -1.58 2.75
CA LYS A 23 -11.98 -1.74 3.92
C LYS A 23 -13.46 -1.89 3.55
N GLY A 24 -13.90 -1.23 2.47
CA GLY A 24 -15.28 -1.31 1.98
C GLY A 24 -15.57 -2.42 0.95
N ARG A 25 -14.55 -3.15 0.48
CA ARG A 25 -14.67 -4.02 -0.71
C ARG A 25 -14.34 -5.49 -0.47
N HIS A 26 -13.47 -5.83 0.48
CA HIS A 26 -12.96 -7.19 0.65
C HIS A 26 -12.83 -7.63 2.12
N GLN A 27 -12.88 -8.94 2.35
CA GLN A 27 -12.73 -9.58 3.66
C GLN A 27 -11.27 -9.57 4.16
N SER A 28 -10.28 -9.45 3.26
CA SER A 28 -8.84 -9.43 3.55
C SER A 28 -8.05 -8.79 2.41
N ILE A 29 -6.88 -8.22 2.73
CA ILE A 29 -5.94 -7.62 1.78
C ILE A 29 -4.87 -8.64 1.42
N SER A 30 -4.75 -9.01 0.14
CA SER A 30 -3.62 -9.81 -0.36
C SER A 30 -2.35 -8.96 -0.43
N MET A 31 -1.30 -9.39 0.26
CA MET A 31 -0.03 -8.65 0.33
C MET A 31 0.61 -8.48 -1.05
N LYS A 32 0.57 -9.51 -1.90
CA LYS A 32 1.12 -9.44 -3.26
C LYS A 32 0.40 -8.40 -4.12
N LYS A 33 -0.93 -8.31 -4.00
CA LYS A 33 -1.73 -7.29 -4.70
C LYS A 33 -1.44 -5.88 -4.16
N ALA A 34 -1.26 -5.75 -2.85
CA ALA A 34 -0.93 -4.48 -2.22
C ALA A 34 0.42 -3.94 -2.70
N ILE A 35 1.49 -4.74 -2.60
CA ILE A 35 2.84 -4.34 -3.06
C ILE A 35 2.82 -3.95 -4.53
N ARG A 36 2.18 -4.75 -5.40
CA ARG A 36 2.05 -4.43 -6.83
C ARG A 36 1.34 -3.10 -7.07
N ALA A 37 0.28 -2.81 -6.31
CA ALA A 37 -0.44 -1.54 -6.40
C ALA A 37 0.42 -0.36 -5.92
N LEU A 38 1.14 -0.52 -4.80
CA LEU A 38 2.04 0.50 -4.29
C LEU A 38 3.19 0.78 -5.25
N ARG A 39 3.79 -0.24 -5.86
CA ARG A 39 4.82 -0.09 -6.90
C ARG A 39 4.32 0.66 -8.13
N ALA A 40 3.10 0.37 -8.56
CA ALA A 40 2.48 1.08 -9.68
C ALA A 40 2.18 2.56 -9.34
N ALA A 41 1.78 2.84 -8.10
CA ALA A 41 1.53 4.19 -7.62
C ALA A 41 2.81 4.99 -7.31
N LEU A 42 3.89 4.30 -6.96
CA LEU A 42 5.17 4.87 -6.54
C LEU A 42 6.35 4.33 -7.39
N PRO A 43 6.36 4.59 -8.71
CA PRO A 43 7.36 4.02 -9.61
C PRO A 43 8.80 4.50 -9.34
N ARG A 44 8.98 5.57 -8.56
CA ARG A 44 10.29 6.11 -8.17
C ARG A 44 10.65 5.85 -6.71
N SER A 45 9.88 5.02 -5.99
CA SER A 45 10.21 4.69 -4.60
C SER A 45 11.44 3.80 -4.53
N HIS A 46 12.39 4.16 -3.68
CA HIS A 46 13.58 3.36 -3.37
C HIS A 46 13.31 2.26 -2.33
N LYS A 47 12.10 2.22 -1.74
CA LYS A 47 11.74 1.20 -0.76
C LYS A 47 11.75 -0.19 -1.38
N SER A 48 12.22 -1.19 -0.65
CA SER A 48 12.11 -2.61 -1.00
C SER A 48 10.67 -3.11 -0.93
N ASP A 49 10.38 -4.28 -1.51
CA ASP A 49 9.05 -4.89 -1.40
C ASP A 49 8.70 -5.23 0.05
N ASN A 50 9.69 -5.61 0.87
CA ASN A 50 9.53 -5.84 2.31
C ASN A 50 9.15 -4.55 3.04
N GLU A 51 9.84 -3.43 2.77
CA GLU A 51 9.46 -2.15 3.36
C GLU A 51 8.06 -1.69 2.94
N LEU A 52 7.65 -1.97 1.69
CA LEU A 52 6.28 -1.68 1.25
C LEU A 52 5.27 -2.59 1.94
N ALA A 53 5.62 -3.86 2.19
CA ALA A 53 4.80 -4.80 2.93
C ALA A 53 4.61 -4.35 4.38
N ASP A 54 5.67 -3.87 5.04
CA ASP A 54 5.61 -3.33 6.39
C ASP A 54 4.66 -2.13 6.48
N LEU A 55 4.73 -1.21 5.49
CA LEU A 55 3.83 -0.06 5.44
C LEU A 55 2.37 -0.46 5.28
N VAL A 56 2.08 -1.43 4.41
CA VAL A 56 0.72 -1.96 4.23
C VAL A 56 0.24 -2.68 5.48
N THR A 57 1.09 -3.48 6.11
CA THR A 57 0.75 -4.24 7.32
C THR A 57 0.41 -3.30 8.47
N ASN A 58 1.26 -2.29 8.72
CA ASN A 58 1.01 -1.29 9.76
C ASN A 58 -0.29 -0.53 9.51
N ALA A 59 -0.51 -0.07 8.27
CA ALA A 59 -1.75 0.61 7.91
C ALA A 59 -2.99 -0.30 8.06
N ALA A 60 -2.87 -1.59 7.74
CA ALA A 60 -3.96 -2.56 7.89
C ALA A 60 -4.27 -2.86 9.35
N LEU A 61 -3.24 -2.98 10.21
CA LEU A 61 -3.40 -3.13 11.66
C LEU A 61 -4.13 -1.92 12.25
N ASP A 62 -3.72 -0.70 11.89
CA ASP A 62 -4.35 0.53 12.35
C ASP A 62 -5.81 0.65 11.88
N ALA A 63 -6.10 0.19 10.66
CA ALA A 63 -7.44 0.24 10.09
C ALA A 63 -8.37 -0.91 10.53
N GLY A 64 -7.84 -1.92 11.22
CA GLY A 64 -8.54 -3.14 11.63
C GLY A 64 -8.90 -4.07 10.47
N VAL A 65 -8.05 -4.11 9.43
CA VAL A 65 -8.27 -4.91 8.21
C VAL A 65 -7.35 -6.12 8.21
N ALA A 66 -7.90 -7.31 7.92
CA ALA A 66 -7.11 -8.52 7.81
C ALA A 66 -6.18 -8.48 6.59
N VAL A 67 -4.98 -9.02 6.72
CA VAL A 67 -3.99 -9.14 5.65
C VAL A 67 -3.69 -10.62 5.42
N ASP A 68 -3.84 -11.05 4.17
CA ASP A 68 -3.44 -12.38 3.71
C ASP A 68 -2.02 -12.30 3.15
N PHE A 69 -1.12 -13.05 3.79
CA PHE A 69 0.25 -13.25 3.31
C PHE A 69 0.23 -14.37 2.28
N ASP A 70 0.20 -14.01 1.01
CA ASP A 70 0.25 -14.98 -0.10
C ASP A 70 1.59 -15.74 -0.06
N GLU A 71 1.56 -17.06 -0.22
CA GLU A 71 2.78 -17.88 -0.36
C GLU A 71 3.65 -17.36 -1.51
N GLY A 72 4.95 -17.15 -1.23
CA GLY A 72 5.92 -16.66 -2.21
C GLY A 72 6.14 -15.14 -2.21
N LEU A 73 5.94 -14.46 -1.08
CA LEU A 73 6.79 -13.30 -0.76
C LEU A 73 8.26 -13.77 -0.83
N PRO A 74 9.16 -12.99 -1.48
CA PRO A 74 10.56 -13.41 -1.64
C PRO A 74 11.24 -13.73 -0.31
#